data_AF-A0A9P1HJZ5-F1
#
_entry.id   AF-A0A9P1HJZ5-F1
#
_cell.length_a   1.000
_cell.length_b   1.000
_cell.length_c   1.000
_cell.angle_alpha   90.00
_cell.angle_beta   90.00
_cell.angle_gamma   90.00
#
_symmetry.space_group_name_H-M   'P 1'
#
loop_
_entity.id
_entity.type
_entity.pdbx_description
1 polymer ?
#
loop_
_entity_poly.entity_id
_entity_poly.type
_entity_poly.pdbx_seq_one_letter_code
_entity_poly.pdbx_strand_id
1 'polypeptide(L)'
;MRIEELLTVFLITTAVFFQSMPLGLVLSFVLTIYITFVYGDFIHRSYLTLNRDLSGLFLILEIKFDLWRRLRENKGLHEIFLNVVRKNENKTAMIDIETGRSFTYDQFNKECNRYANYFQKQGLRAGDVVALFMENSVDFVAAWMGLAKIGVITAWINSNLKKEPLAHCIQTSNAKVIVSSKLLAHGQLFH
;
A
#
# COMPACT_ATOMS: atom_id res chain seq x y z
N MET A 1 70.16 4.92 -24.35
CA MET A 1 69.09 5.65 -25.07
C MET A 1 68.43 6.57 -24.06
N ARG A 2 68.40 7.88 -24.33
CA ARG A 2 67.83 8.85 -23.37
C ARG A 2 66.32 8.72 -23.38
N ILE A 3 65.67 9.04 -22.26
CA ILE A 3 64.20 8.98 -22.12
C ILE A 3 63.50 9.81 -23.22
N GLU A 4 64.11 10.90 -23.68
CA GLU A 4 63.59 11.77 -24.74
C GLU A 4 63.58 11.12 -26.14
N GLU A 5 64.57 10.28 -26.45
CA GLU A 5 64.64 9.54 -27.73
C GLU A 5 63.57 8.43 -27.79
N LEU A 6 63.30 7.81 -26.65
CA LEU A 6 62.24 6.81 -26.49
C LEU A 6 60.85 7.43 -26.68
N LEU A 7 60.62 8.61 -26.08
CA LEU A 7 59.38 9.37 -26.20
C LEU A 7 59.09 9.80 -27.64
N THR A 8 60.11 10.30 -28.35
CA THR A 8 59.96 10.74 -29.74
C THR A 8 59.67 9.57 -30.69
N VAL A 9 60.38 8.44 -30.54
CA VAL A 9 60.09 7.22 -31.32
C VAL A 9 58.68 6.70 -31.04
N PHE A 10 58.22 6.72 -29.78
CA PHE A 10 56.86 6.33 -29.40
C PHE A 10 55.79 7.26 -30.01
N LEU A 11 56.00 8.58 -30.00
CA LEU A 11 55.05 9.55 -30.59
C LEU A 11 54.94 9.41 -32.11
N ILE A 12 56.06 9.17 -32.80
CA ILE A 12 56.07 9.01 -34.25
C ILE A 12 55.38 7.69 -34.65
N THR A 13 55.72 6.58 -33.98
CA THR A 13 55.12 5.27 -34.27
C THR A 13 53.63 5.25 -34.01
N THR A 14 53.16 5.88 -32.92
CA THR A 14 51.73 6.03 -32.65
C THR A 14 51.02 6.91 -33.68
N ALA A 15 51.60 8.04 -34.08
CA ALA A 15 51.02 8.91 -35.11
C ALA A 15 50.86 8.22 -36.48
N VAL A 16 51.89 7.48 -36.92
CA VAL A 16 51.85 6.69 -38.18
C VAL A 16 50.79 5.58 -38.10
N PHE A 17 50.67 4.93 -36.94
CA PHE A 17 49.65 3.91 -36.71
C PHE A 17 48.23 4.49 -36.83
N PHE A 18 47.96 5.64 -36.22
CA PHE A 18 46.63 6.29 -36.33
C PHE A 18 46.31 6.83 -37.73
N GLN A 19 47.32 7.27 -38.50
CA GLN A 19 47.13 7.77 -39.87
C GLN A 19 46.69 6.69 -40.86
N SER A 20 47.03 5.42 -40.59
CA SER A 20 46.65 4.28 -41.43
C SER A 20 45.28 3.67 -41.10
N MET A 21 44.63 4.14 -40.03
CA MET A 21 43.31 3.64 -39.62
C MET A 21 42.15 4.41 -40.26
N PRO A 22 41.08 3.72 -40.68
CA PRO A 22 39.82 4.36 -41.06
C PRO A 22 39.27 5.24 -39.91
N LEU A 23 38.86 6.46 -40.23
CA LEU A 23 38.33 7.43 -39.26
C LEU A 23 37.20 6.85 -38.38
N GLY A 24 36.37 5.97 -38.94
CA GLY A 24 35.29 5.30 -38.20
C GLY A 24 35.78 4.42 -37.04
N LEU A 25 36.93 3.74 -37.19
CA LEU A 25 37.50 2.93 -36.11
C LEU A 25 38.06 3.80 -34.99
N VAL A 26 38.71 4.91 -35.35
CA VAL A 26 39.21 5.88 -34.37
C VAL A 26 38.07 6.48 -33.55
N LEU A 27 36.97 6.88 -34.21
CA LEU A 27 35.79 7.42 -33.53
C LEU A 27 35.11 6.39 -32.62
N SER A 28 34.98 5.13 -33.07
CA SER A 28 34.44 4.04 -32.23
C SER A 28 35.29 3.78 -30.99
N PHE A 29 36.61 3.86 -31.11
CA PHE A 29 37.53 3.66 -30.00
C PHE A 29 37.44 4.79 -28.97
N VAL A 30 37.45 6.04 -29.44
CA VAL A 30 37.25 7.22 -28.57
C VAL A 30 35.89 7.16 -27.87
N LEU A 31 34.83 6.79 -28.59
CA LEU A 31 33.49 6.65 -28.03
C LEU A 31 33.42 5.54 -26.96
N THR A 32 34.09 4.41 -27.20
CA THR A 32 34.13 3.29 -26.24
C THR A 32 34.88 3.66 -24.97
N ILE A 33 36.02 4.36 -25.08
CA ILE A 33 36.75 4.88 -23.93
C ILE A 33 35.89 5.90 -23.18
N TYR A 34 35.26 6.82 -23.88
CA TYR A 34 34.38 7.82 -23.28
C TYR A 34 33.21 7.16 -22.52
N ILE A 35 32.52 6.20 -23.13
CA ILE A 35 31.41 5.49 -22.49
C ILE A 35 31.88 4.70 -21.27
N THR A 36 33.01 4.02 -21.38
CA THR A 36 33.57 3.23 -20.27
C THR A 36 34.00 4.13 -19.11
N PHE A 37 34.61 5.28 -19.41
CA PHE A 37 35.05 6.23 -18.38
C PHE A 37 33.87 6.95 -17.71
N VAL A 38 32.89 7.42 -18.51
CA VAL A 38 31.76 8.21 -18.01
C VAL A 38 30.68 7.34 -17.38
N TYR A 39 30.39 6.15 -17.93
CA TYR A 39 29.31 5.28 -17.50
C TYR A 39 29.78 3.96 -16.88
N GLY A 40 31.09 3.67 -16.81
CA GLY A 40 31.60 2.39 -16.29
C GLY A 40 31.14 2.09 -14.86
N ASP A 41 31.26 3.08 -13.97
CA ASP A 41 30.77 2.97 -12.59
C ASP A 41 29.26 2.75 -12.52
N PHE A 42 28.51 3.43 -13.40
CA PHE A 42 27.07 3.27 -13.49
C PHE A 42 26.70 1.86 -13.95
N ILE A 43 27.30 1.38 -15.04
CA ILE A 43 27.06 0.04 -15.59
C ILE A 43 27.41 -1.04 -14.56
N HIS A 44 28.55 -0.89 -13.86
CA HIS A 44 28.96 -1.84 -12.83
C HIS A 44 27.95 -1.89 -11.67
N ARG A 45 27.53 -0.73 -11.16
CA ARG A 45 26.52 -0.65 -10.08
C ARG A 45 25.16 -1.16 -10.54
N SER A 46 24.72 -0.79 -11.74
CA SER A 46 23.47 -1.26 -12.33
C SER A 46 23.46 -2.77 -12.47
N TYR A 47 24.55 -3.39 -12.93
CA TYR A 47 24.66 -4.86 -13.00
C TYR A 47 24.54 -5.52 -11.62
N LEU A 48 25.21 -4.97 -10.60
CA LEU A 48 25.16 -5.50 -9.24
C LEU A 48 23.77 -5.36 -8.60
N THR A 49 23.01 -4.30 -8.92
CA THR A 49 21.65 -4.10 -8.37
C THR A 49 20.55 -4.67 -9.24
N LEU A 50 20.83 -5.05 -10.49
CA LEU A 50 19.84 -5.43 -11.50
C LEU A 50 18.92 -6.54 -11.00
N ASN A 51 19.47 -7.58 -10.39
CA ASN A 51 18.68 -8.72 -9.90
C ASN A 51 17.67 -8.29 -8.82
N ARG A 52 18.09 -7.42 -7.90
CA ARG A 52 17.21 -6.87 -6.85
C ARG A 52 16.13 -6.00 -7.47
N ASP A 53 16.51 -5.09 -8.37
CA ASP A 53 15.62 -4.11 -8.96
C ASP A 53 14.59 -4.78 -9.88
N LEU A 54 15.00 -5.79 -10.65
CA LEU A 54 14.10 -6.64 -11.44
C LEU A 54 13.14 -7.43 -10.54
N SER A 55 13.64 -8.06 -9.47
CA SER A 55 12.79 -8.79 -8.52
C SER A 55 11.73 -7.87 -7.91
N GLY A 56 12.12 -6.64 -7.53
CA GLY A 56 11.20 -5.63 -7.03
C GLY A 56 10.17 -5.20 -8.07
N LEU A 57 10.60 -4.98 -9.32
CA LEU A 57 9.71 -4.65 -10.43
C LEU A 57 8.69 -5.77 -10.68
N PHE A 58 9.14 -7.03 -10.74
CA PHE A 58 8.25 -8.18 -10.92
C PHE A 58 7.25 -8.30 -9.78
N LEU A 59 7.67 -8.12 -8.53
CA LEU A 59 6.77 -8.10 -7.37
C LEU A 59 5.70 -7.00 -7.50
N ILE A 60 6.10 -5.78 -7.88
CA ILE A 60 5.16 -4.67 -8.08
C ILE A 60 4.17 -4.97 -9.21
N LEU A 61 4.64 -5.53 -10.33
CA LEU A 61 3.79 -5.92 -11.45
C LEU A 61 2.82 -7.02 -11.05
N GLU A 62 3.28 -8.02 -10.30
CA GLU A 62 2.44 -9.11 -9.78
C GLU A 62 1.36 -8.57 -8.83
N ILE A 63 1.73 -7.73 -7.87
CA ILE A 63 0.78 -7.09 -6.94
C ILE A 63 -0.21 -6.22 -7.72
N LYS A 64 0.24 -5.39 -8.65
CA LYS A 64 -0.64 -4.54 -9.47
C LYS A 64 -1.62 -5.37 -10.28
N PHE A 65 -1.17 -6.47 -10.87
CA PHE A 65 -2.00 -7.36 -11.66
C PHE A 65 -3.04 -8.09 -10.78
N ASP A 66 -2.62 -8.62 -9.63
CA ASP A 66 -3.54 -9.27 -8.68
C ASP A 66 -4.58 -8.29 -8.12
N LEU A 67 -4.15 -7.08 -7.73
CA LEU A 67 -5.05 -6.04 -7.25
C LEU A 67 -6.05 -5.62 -8.34
N TRP A 68 -5.57 -5.38 -9.57
CA TRP A 68 -6.44 -5.04 -10.69
C TRP A 68 -7.47 -6.13 -10.99
N ARG A 69 -7.06 -7.42 -10.94
CA ARG A 69 -7.97 -8.55 -11.08
C ARG A 69 -9.04 -8.55 -9.98
N ARG A 70 -8.66 -8.40 -8.72
CA ARG A 70 -9.58 -8.38 -7.56
C ARG A 70 -10.53 -7.19 -7.58
N LEU A 71 -10.04 -6.00 -7.93
CA LEU A 71 -10.87 -4.81 -8.05
C LEU A 71 -11.89 -4.97 -9.18
N ARG A 72 -11.55 -5.67 -10.28
CA ARG A 72 -12.49 -5.94 -11.37
C ARG A 72 -13.56 -6.98 -11.04
N GLU A 73 -13.26 -7.92 -10.15
CA GLU A 73 -14.27 -8.83 -9.59
C GLU A 73 -15.29 -8.08 -8.71
N ASN A 74 -14.98 -6.84 -8.29
CA ASN A 74 -15.83 -5.95 -7.49
C ASN A 74 -16.49 -6.63 -6.28
N LYS A 75 -15.75 -7.53 -5.61
CA LYS A 75 -16.23 -8.22 -4.41
C LYS A 75 -16.29 -7.25 -3.23
N GLY A 76 -17.38 -7.30 -2.48
CA GLY A 76 -17.52 -6.52 -1.26
C GLY A 76 -16.49 -6.94 -0.21
N LEU A 77 -16.05 -5.99 0.62
CA LEU A 77 -15.10 -6.25 1.72
C LEU A 77 -15.55 -7.42 2.62
N HIS A 78 -16.85 -7.54 2.86
CA HIS A 78 -17.42 -8.62 3.66
C HIS A 78 -17.18 -10.01 3.03
N GLU A 79 -17.19 -10.13 1.70
CA GLU A 79 -16.92 -11.41 1.02
C GLU A 79 -15.44 -11.79 1.15
N ILE A 80 -14.55 -10.82 0.97
CA ILE A 80 -13.11 -11.00 1.16
C ILE A 80 -12.85 -11.48 2.60
N PHE A 81 -13.44 -10.83 3.58
CA PHE A 81 -13.36 -11.22 4.97
C PHE A 81 -13.91 -12.63 5.22
N LEU A 82 -15.09 -12.98 4.70
CA LEU A 82 -15.66 -14.32 4.86
C LEU A 82 -14.76 -15.41 4.27
N ASN A 83 -14.07 -15.14 3.16
CA ASN A 83 -13.09 -16.05 2.59
C ASN A 83 -11.87 -16.24 3.49
N VAL A 84 -11.43 -15.18 4.20
CA VAL A 84 -10.34 -15.28 5.19
C VAL A 84 -10.80 -16.07 6.42
N VAL A 85 -12.01 -15.81 6.91
CA VAL A 85 -12.61 -16.52 8.05
C VAL A 85 -12.63 -18.02 7.78
N ARG A 86 -13.20 -18.46 6.65
CA ARG A 86 -13.28 -19.89 6.26
C ARG A 86 -11.91 -20.58 6.23
N LYS A 87 -10.84 -19.86 5.90
CA LYS A 87 -9.48 -20.41 5.83
C LYS A 87 -8.76 -20.44 7.18
N ASN A 88 -9.22 -19.67 8.16
CA ASN A 88 -8.49 -19.42 9.41
C ASN A 88 -9.40 -19.43 10.64
N GLU A 89 -10.50 -20.18 10.62
CA GLU A 89 -11.60 -20.11 11.60
C GLU A 89 -11.14 -20.09 13.07
N ASN A 90 -10.17 -20.94 13.40
CA ASN A 90 -9.64 -21.13 14.75
C ASN A 90 -8.43 -20.24 15.10
N LYS A 91 -7.93 -19.42 14.17
CA LYS A 91 -6.84 -18.48 14.45
C LYS A 91 -7.38 -17.21 15.08
N THR A 92 -6.58 -16.61 15.95
CA THR A 92 -6.87 -15.29 16.53
C THR A 92 -6.96 -14.24 15.42
N ALA A 93 -8.07 -13.50 15.38
CA ALA A 93 -8.32 -12.40 14.46
C ALA A 93 -8.17 -11.04 15.13
N MET A 94 -8.68 -10.92 16.36
CA MET A 94 -8.70 -9.67 17.11
C MET A 94 -8.33 -9.93 18.57
N ILE A 95 -7.67 -8.95 19.18
CA ILE A 95 -7.41 -8.90 20.62
C ILE A 95 -7.90 -7.53 21.09
N ASP A 96 -8.81 -7.54 22.05
CA ASP A 96 -9.24 -6.34 22.75
C ASP A 96 -8.19 -5.98 23.79
N ILE A 97 -7.58 -4.80 23.63
CA ILE A 97 -6.49 -4.33 24.51
C ILE A 97 -7.02 -3.97 25.90
N GLU A 98 -8.24 -3.44 26.00
CA GLU A 98 -8.81 -3.00 27.27
C GLU A 98 -9.22 -4.19 28.14
N THR A 99 -9.85 -5.19 27.53
CA THR A 99 -10.36 -6.37 28.25
C THR A 99 -9.39 -7.55 28.24
N GLY A 100 -8.35 -7.52 27.41
CA GLY A 100 -7.41 -8.63 27.19
C GLY A 100 -8.03 -9.83 26.46
N ARG A 101 -9.29 -9.74 26.01
CA ARG A 101 -9.98 -10.85 25.36
C ARG A 101 -9.50 -11.03 23.93
N SER A 102 -9.27 -12.28 23.54
CA SER A 102 -8.96 -12.65 22.17
C SER A 102 -10.20 -13.26 21.49
N PHE A 103 -10.32 -12.99 20.20
CA PHE A 103 -11.39 -13.51 19.35
C PHE A 103 -10.77 -14.27 18.20
N THR A 104 -11.20 -15.51 17.96
CA THR A 104 -10.90 -16.21 16.72
C THR A 104 -11.63 -15.59 15.54
N TYR A 105 -11.24 -15.92 14.31
CA TYR A 105 -11.97 -15.46 13.11
C TYR A 105 -13.44 -15.86 13.13
N ASP A 106 -13.78 -17.07 13.58
CA ASP A 106 -15.18 -17.50 13.71
C ASP A 106 -15.94 -16.69 14.77
N GLN A 107 -15.35 -16.52 15.96
CA GLN A 107 -15.95 -15.72 17.04
C GLN A 107 -16.17 -14.27 16.62
N PHE A 108 -15.17 -13.65 16.00
CA PHE A 108 -15.27 -12.29 15.51
C PHE A 108 -16.32 -12.17 14.39
N ASN A 109 -16.42 -13.14 13.49
CA ASN A 109 -17.45 -13.17 12.46
C ASN A 109 -18.87 -13.28 13.07
N LYS A 110 -19.04 -14.03 14.16
CA LYS A 110 -20.31 -14.09 14.92
C LYS A 110 -20.67 -12.73 15.52
N GLU A 111 -19.70 -12.01 16.10
CA GLU A 111 -19.91 -10.64 16.58
C GLU A 111 -20.33 -9.69 15.45
N CYS A 112 -19.65 -9.74 14.30
CA CYS A 112 -20.01 -8.97 13.10
C CYS A 112 -21.45 -9.28 12.65
N ASN A 113 -21.86 -10.56 12.68
CA ASN A 113 -23.22 -10.97 12.32
C ASN A 113 -24.26 -10.45 13.33
N ARG A 114 -23.90 -10.35 14.63
CA ARG A 114 -24.78 -9.75 15.64
C ARG A 114 -25.07 -8.29 15.32
N TYR A 115 -24.04 -7.51 14.96
CA TYR A 115 -24.20 -6.14 14.50
C TYR A 115 -25.02 -6.04 13.22
N ALA A 116 -24.72 -6.87 12.20
CA ALA A 116 -25.48 -6.92 10.95
C ALA A 116 -26.98 -7.14 11.19
N ASN A 117 -27.33 -8.12 12.02
CA ASN A 117 -28.71 -8.43 12.38
C ASN A 117 -29.38 -7.30 13.16
N TYR A 118 -28.65 -6.64 14.07
CA TYR A 118 -29.16 -5.48 14.79
C TYR A 118 -29.49 -4.33 13.82
N PHE A 119 -28.56 -3.97 12.94
CA PHE A 119 -28.74 -2.88 11.97
C PHE A 119 -29.86 -3.15 10.97
N GLN A 120 -30.01 -4.39 10.49
CA GLN A 120 -31.16 -4.77 9.66
C GLN A 120 -32.49 -4.59 10.41
N LYS A 121 -32.56 -4.97 11.69
CA LYS A 121 -33.75 -4.76 12.53
C LYS A 121 -34.08 -3.28 12.75
N GLN A 122 -33.07 -2.41 12.72
CA GLN A 122 -33.26 -0.95 12.74
C GLN A 122 -33.70 -0.38 11.36
N GLY A 123 -33.89 -1.24 10.35
CA GLY A 123 -34.38 -0.85 9.03
C GLY A 123 -33.31 -0.28 8.09
N LEU A 124 -32.02 -0.47 8.41
CA LEU A 124 -30.93 -0.08 7.51
C LEU A 124 -30.86 -1.02 6.31
N ARG A 125 -30.66 -0.44 5.13
CA ARG A 125 -30.65 -1.15 3.83
C ARG A 125 -29.37 -0.87 3.07
N ALA A 126 -29.06 -1.74 2.11
CA ALA A 126 -27.93 -1.53 1.22
C ALA A 126 -27.99 -0.15 0.55
N GLY A 127 -26.86 0.55 0.53
CA GLY A 127 -26.75 1.93 0.04
C GLY A 127 -27.06 3.03 1.06
N ASP A 128 -27.67 2.71 2.21
CA ASP A 128 -27.74 3.67 3.33
C ASP A 128 -26.31 4.01 3.80
N VAL A 129 -26.14 5.21 4.37
CA VAL A 129 -24.88 5.63 5.00
C VAL A 129 -25.06 5.66 6.52
N VAL A 130 -24.11 5.07 7.25
CA VAL A 130 -24.04 5.10 8.72
C VAL A 130 -22.72 5.68 9.16
N ALA A 131 -22.78 6.68 10.03
CA ALA A 131 -21.59 7.25 10.66
C ALA A 131 -21.19 6.42 11.88
N LEU A 132 -19.97 5.91 11.90
CA LEU A 132 -19.36 5.29 13.07
C LEU A 132 -18.50 6.32 13.78
N PHE A 133 -18.90 6.69 15.00
CA PHE A 133 -18.18 7.60 15.88
C PHE A 133 -17.81 6.87 17.17
N MET A 134 -16.77 6.04 17.09
CA MET A 134 -16.32 5.19 18.19
C MET A 134 -14.79 5.19 18.25
N GLU A 135 -14.23 4.91 19.43
CA GLU A 135 -12.82 4.59 19.59
C GLU A 135 -12.41 3.30 18.87
N ASN A 136 -11.10 3.11 18.68
CA ASN A 136 -10.54 1.89 18.10
C ASN A 136 -10.72 0.72 19.08
N SER A 137 -11.77 -0.07 18.85
CA SER A 137 -12.10 -1.24 19.65
C SER A 137 -12.52 -2.42 18.76
N VAL A 138 -12.64 -3.61 19.35
CA VAL A 138 -13.17 -4.78 18.63
C VAL A 138 -14.62 -4.51 18.16
N ASP A 139 -15.40 -3.78 18.97
CA ASP A 139 -16.77 -3.38 18.62
C ASP A 139 -16.82 -2.45 17.41
N PHE A 140 -15.87 -1.51 17.27
CA PHE A 140 -15.79 -0.67 16.07
C PHE A 140 -15.63 -1.51 14.80
N VAL A 141 -14.68 -2.45 14.80
CA VAL A 141 -14.44 -3.31 13.62
C VAL A 141 -15.62 -4.26 13.39
N ALA A 142 -16.21 -4.80 14.46
CA ALA A 142 -17.37 -5.68 14.35
C ALA A 142 -18.61 -4.95 13.80
N ALA A 143 -18.86 -3.72 14.25
CA ALA A 143 -19.94 -2.86 13.74
C ALA A 143 -19.71 -2.51 12.27
N TRP A 144 -18.49 -2.12 11.90
CA TRP A 144 -18.12 -1.83 10.52
C TRP A 144 -18.34 -3.03 9.60
N MET A 145 -17.81 -4.20 9.96
CA MET A 145 -17.98 -5.42 9.18
C MET A 145 -19.43 -5.89 9.15
N GLY A 146 -20.20 -5.67 10.22
CA GLY A 146 -21.63 -5.90 10.27
C GLY A 146 -22.40 -5.06 9.26
N LEU A 147 -22.11 -3.75 9.18
CA LEU A 147 -22.69 -2.84 8.19
C LEU A 147 -22.29 -3.22 6.76
N ALA A 148 -21.02 -3.56 6.55
CA ALA A 148 -20.52 -3.99 5.24
C ALA A 148 -21.19 -5.27 4.73
N LYS A 149 -21.54 -6.21 5.62
CA LYS A 149 -22.28 -7.45 5.30
C LYS A 149 -23.69 -7.21 4.77
N ILE A 150 -24.28 -6.07 5.11
CA ILE A 150 -25.66 -5.72 4.73
C ILE A 150 -25.69 -4.64 3.62
N GLY A 151 -24.53 -4.36 3.02
CA GLY A 151 -24.38 -3.39 1.93
C GLY A 151 -24.48 -1.93 2.37
N VAL A 152 -24.39 -1.65 3.68
CA VAL A 152 -24.43 -0.28 4.21
C VAL A 152 -23.05 0.35 4.12
N ILE A 153 -23.01 1.60 3.68
CA ILE A 153 -21.80 2.40 3.55
C ILE A 153 -21.47 2.99 4.93
N THR A 154 -20.23 2.84 5.36
CA THR A 154 -19.78 3.37 6.66
C THR A 154 -18.95 4.63 6.48
N ALA A 155 -19.41 5.73 7.07
CA ALA A 155 -18.61 6.93 7.24
C ALA A 155 -17.86 6.84 8.57
N TRP A 156 -16.53 6.80 8.52
CA TRP A 156 -15.71 6.77 9.73
C TRP A 156 -15.45 8.18 10.22
N ILE A 157 -15.93 8.48 11.43
CA ILE A 157 -15.72 9.78 12.06
C ILE A 157 -14.67 9.61 13.14
N ASN A 158 -13.59 10.38 13.04
CA ASN A 158 -12.51 10.36 14.01
C ASN A 158 -13.02 10.78 15.40
N SER A 159 -12.92 9.89 16.37
CA SER A 159 -13.37 10.07 17.77
C SER A 159 -12.65 11.20 18.53
N ASN A 160 -11.50 11.65 18.03
CA ASN A 160 -10.73 12.77 18.60
C ASN A 160 -11.26 14.14 18.18
N LEU A 161 -12.13 14.22 17.15
CA LEU A 161 -12.72 15.49 16.73
C LEU A 161 -13.75 15.97 17.75
N LYS A 162 -13.78 17.28 17.98
CA LYS A 162 -14.71 17.96 18.90
C LYS A 162 -15.32 19.18 18.21
N LYS A 163 -16.45 19.67 18.74
CA LYS A 163 -17.10 20.93 18.35
C LYS A 163 -17.29 21.05 16.83
N GLU A 164 -16.87 22.17 16.24
CA GLU A 164 -17.12 22.53 14.84
C GLU A 164 -16.58 21.51 13.83
N PRO A 165 -15.31 21.04 13.92
CA PRO A 165 -14.82 19.96 13.05
C PRO A 165 -15.68 18.69 13.08
N LEU A 166 -16.13 18.28 14.28
CA LEU A 166 -16.98 17.09 14.42
C LEU A 166 -18.35 17.32 13.78
N ALA A 167 -18.97 18.47 14.05
CA ALA A 167 -20.25 18.85 13.46
C ALA A 167 -20.17 18.86 11.93
N HIS A 168 -19.08 19.41 11.38
CA HIS A 168 -18.85 19.43 9.94
C HIS A 168 -18.72 18.01 9.36
N CYS A 169 -17.96 17.12 10.00
CA CYS A 169 -17.82 15.73 9.54
C CYS A 169 -19.17 14.98 9.56
N ILE A 170 -19.94 15.13 10.63
CA ILE A 170 -21.26 14.52 10.76
C ILE A 170 -22.18 15.03 9.65
N GLN A 171 -22.24 16.35 9.45
CA GLN A 171 -23.13 16.95 8.46
C GLN A 171 -22.76 16.56 7.02
N THR A 172 -21.47 16.45 6.72
CA THR A 172 -20.98 16.08 5.37
C THR A 172 -21.13 14.59 5.09
N SER A 173 -21.19 13.74 6.13
CA SER A 173 -21.28 12.29 5.96
C SER A 173 -22.57 11.83 5.27
N ASN A 174 -23.61 12.67 5.25
CA ASN A 174 -24.96 12.32 4.80
C ASN A 174 -25.48 11.02 5.45
N ALA A 175 -25.03 10.73 6.67
CA ALA A 175 -25.38 9.53 7.40
C ALA A 175 -26.83 9.58 7.88
N LYS A 176 -27.56 8.49 7.64
CA LYS A 176 -28.93 8.27 8.11
C LYS A 176 -28.97 8.01 9.62
N VAL A 177 -27.91 7.39 10.15
CA VAL A 177 -27.77 7.05 11.58
C VAL A 177 -26.32 7.28 12.00
N ILE A 178 -26.11 7.71 13.24
CA ILE A 178 -24.81 7.76 13.90
C ILE A 178 -24.78 6.69 14.98
N VAL A 179 -23.74 5.85 14.96
CA VAL A 179 -23.43 4.90 16.02
C VAL A 179 -22.30 5.49 16.85
N SER A 180 -22.55 5.70 18.14
CA SER A 180 -21.56 6.23 19.07
C SER A 180 -21.23 5.21 20.15
N SER A 181 -19.99 5.21 20.62
CA SER A 181 -19.63 4.49 21.84
C SER A 181 -20.24 5.20 23.05
N LYS A 182 -20.43 4.45 24.15
CA LYS A 182 -20.97 5.01 25.40
C LYS A 182 -20.07 6.13 25.95
N LEU A 183 -18.75 5.94 25.83
CA LEU A 183 -17.73 6.88 26.29
C LEU A 183 -17.89 8.25 25.62
N LEU A 184 -18.04 8.26 24.30
CA LEU A 184 -18.17 9.48 23.50
C LEU A 184 -19.57 10.10 23.60
N ALA A 185 -20.60 9.29 23.83
CA ALA A 185 -21.97 9.78 23.97
C ALA A 185 -22.20 10.57 25.28
N HIS A 186 -21.50 10.22 26.35
CA HIS A 186 -21.66 10.85 27.68
C HIS A 186 -20.50 11.78 28.06
N GLY A 187 -19.34 11.65 27.41
CA GLY A 187 -18.14 12.44 27.70
C GLY A 187 -17.69 13.27 26.50
N GLN A 188 -17.55 14.58 26.70
CA GLN A 188 -16.86 15.54 25.82
C GLN A 188 -17.60 16.07 24.58
N LEU A 189 -18.91 15.88 24.42
CA LEU A 189 -19.65 16.57 23.34
C LEU A 189 -19.99 18.04 23.66
N PHE A 190 -19.86 18.50 24.92
CA PHE A 190 -20.32 19.82 25.36
C PHE A 190 -19.35 20.64 26.23
N HIS A 191 -18.05 20.29 26.25
CA HIS A 191 -17.02 21.14 26.88
C HIS A 191 -15.96 21.57 25.87
#